data_AF-A0A345P6E7-F1
#
_entry.id   AF-A0A345P6E7-F1
#
_cell.length_a   1.000
_cell.length_b   1.000
_cell.length_c   1.000
_cell.angle_alpha   90.00
_cell.angle_beta   90.00
_cell.angle_gamma   90.00
#
_symmetry.space_group_name_H-M   'P 1'
#
loop_
_entity.id
_entity.type
_entity.pdbx_description
1 polymer ?
#
loop_
_entity_poly.entity_id
_entity_poly.type
_entity_poly.pdbx_seq_one_letter_code
_entity_poly.pdbx_strand_id
1 'polypeptide(L)'
;MPQDMRPYSSVQHLPAQSVFFGHSVQRPKLGLMHALLFSGVLLSSAVYAADKAPVAMPTTTNLNDIAAAPKAQRPTVKNNIELVSRPLIAGLWAMTIPQVSCVEYYNFREDGLFVVKSAEEWSLGKYVYQLPDAEAMATTLPLLTMAIQYDSNVPDCSGNNVDQSGEVQRQYVKWVDSAHIKFCATEDGQQCELGLRKILP
;
A
#
# COMPACT_ATOMS: atom_id res chain seq x y z
N MET A 1 59.20 17.59 11.08
CA MET A 1 58.90 18.68 10.13
C MET A 1 58.04 18.11 9.01
N PRO A 2 57.02 18.86 8.57
CA PRO A 2 55.85 18.34 7.86
C PRO A 2 55.93 18.60 6.35
N GLN A 3 55.09 17.95 5.56
CA GLN A 3 54.56 18.55 4.34
C GLN A 3 53.06 18.32 4.22
N ASP A 4 52.36 19.44 4.33
CA ASP A 4 51.03 19.71 3.81
C ASP A 4 50.92 19.32 2.33
N MET A 5 49.75 18.78 1.95
CA MET A 5 48.94 19.38 0.89
C MET A 5 47.53 18.78 0.92
N ARG A 6 46.54 19.61 1.25
CA ARG A 6 45.16 19.43 0.80
C ARG A 6 45.13 19.58 -0.73
N PRO A 7 44.04 19.12 -1.37
CA PRO A 7 43.15 20.16 -1.83
C PRO A 7 41.71 19.96 -1.37
N TYR A 8 41.11 21.11 -1.08
CA TYR A 8 39.69 21.40 -1.11
C TYR A 8 38.99 20.63 -2.24
N SER A 9 38.01 19.80 -1.91
CA SER A 9 36.93 19.46 -2.84
C SER A 9 35.65 20.06 -2.27
N SER A 10 35.16 21.07 -2.96
CA SER A 10 33.86 21.70 -2.75
C SER A 10 32.78 20.65 -3.01
N VAL A 11 32.26 20.03 -1.95
CA VAL A 11 31.00 19.28 -2.07
C VAL A 11 29.91 20.32 -2.10
N GLN A 12 29.47 20.62 -3.32
CA GLN A 12 28.28 21.38 -3.62
C GLN A 12 27.14 20.88 -2.72
N HIS A 13 26.49 21.82 -2.02
CA HIS A 13 25.21 21.60 -1.39
C HIS A 13 24.27 20.96 -2.42
N LEU A 14 23.99 19.67 -2.25
CA LEU A 14 22.81 19.06 -2.84
C LEU A 14 21.62 19.68 -2.10
N PRO A 15 20.77 20.48 -2.76
CA PRO A 15 19.52 20.85 -2.14
C PRO A 15 18.80 19.56 -1.78
N ALA A 16 18.22 19.52 -0.58
CA ALA A 16 17.20 18.55 -0.21
C ALA A 16 16.02 18.74 -1.18
N GLN A 17 16.17 18.21 -2.38
CA GLN A 17 15.08 17.99 -3.29
C GLN A 17 14.29 16.88 -2.62
N SER A 18 13.21 17.28 -1.97
CA SER A 18 12.00 16.48 -1.86
C SER A 18 11.95 15.61 -3.13
N VAL A 19 12.12 14.29 -2.98
CA VAL A 19 12.20 13.37 -4.12
C VAL A 19 10.79 13.19 -4.69
N PHE A 20 10.26 14.29 -5.22
CA PHE A 20 9.08 14.37 -6.06
C PHE A 20 9.58 14.33 -7.50
N PHE A 21 9.70 13.13 -8.06
CA PHE A 21 9.69 12.98 -9.51
C PHE A 21 8.27 12.69 -9.97
N GLY A 22 7.41 13.70 -9.84
CA GLY A 22 6.13 13.78 -10.50
C GLY A 22 6.15 14.92 -11.50
N HIS A 23 6.24 14.63 -12.80
CA HIS A 23 5.94 15.63 -13.82
C HIS A 23 4.48 16.05 -13.67
N SER A 24 4.26 17.21 -13.04
CA SER A 24 2.96 17.86 -12.93
C SER A 24 2.45 18.19 -14.34
N VAL A 25 1.44 17.44 -14.79
CA VAL A 25 0.64 17.82 -15.95
C VAL A 25 -0.29 18.95 -15.49
N GLN A 26 0.12 20.18 -15.78
CA GLN A 26 -0.62 21.39 -15.51
C GLN A 26 -1.99 21.35 -16.23
N ARG A 27 -3.08 21.11 -15.48
CA ARG A 27 -4.44 21.28 -16.01
C ARG A 27 -4.85 22.76 -15.96
N PRO A 28 -5.40 23.33 -17.04
CA PRO A 28 -5.91 24.70 -17.02
C PRO A 28 -7.17 24.80 -16.16
N LYS A 29 -7.20 25.83 -15.29
CA LYS A 29 -8.39 26.27 -14.56
C LYS A 29 -9.43 26.75 -15.57
N LEU A 30 -10.60 26.11 -15.60
CA LEU A 30 -11.76 26.59 -16.35
C LEU A 30 -12.95 26.82 -15.40
N GLY A 31 -13.31 28.10 -15.27
CA GLY A 31 -14.69 28.57 -15.35
C GLY A 31 -15.64 28.20 -14.23
N LEU A 32 -15.73 29.09 -13.24
CA LEU A 32 -16.84 29.26 -12.32
C LEU A 32 -18.16 29.55 -13.09
N MET A 33 -19.18 28.72 -12.91
CA MET A 33 -20.57 29.02 -13.32
C MET A 33 -21.54 28.58 -12.21
N HIS A 34 -22.31 29.55 -11.74
CA HIS A 34 -23.37 29.43 -10.72
C HIS A 34 -24.57 28.64 -11.24
N ALA A 35 -25.19 27.80 -10.40
CA ALA A 35 -26.62 27.49 -10.48
C ALA A 35 -27.19 26.95 -9.14
N LEU A 36 -27.88 27.85 -8.44
CA LEU A 36 -29.18 27.72 -7.75
C LEU A 36 -29.60 26.39 -7.07
N LEU A 37 -29.78 26.52 -5.74
CA LEU A 37 -30.95 26.15 -4.91
C LEU A 37 -31.83 24.96 -5.35
N PHE A 38 -31.97 23.95 -4.47
CA PHE A 38 -33.28 23.35 -4.14
C PHE A 38 -33.28 22.70 -2.75
N SER A 39 -34.24 23.12 -1.94
CA SER A 39 -34.65 22.55 -0.64
C SER A 39 -35.16 21.12 -0.75
N GLY A 40 -35.03 20.32 0.31
CA GLY A 40 -35.83 19.08 0.43
C GLY A 40 -35.33 18.09 1.47
N VAL A 41 -35.81 18.24 2.71
CA VAL A 41 -35.76 17.28 3.82
C VAL A 41 -36.44 15.95 3.42
N LEU A 42 -35.92 14.82 3.91
CA LEU A 42 -36.69 13.74 4.56
C LEU A 42 -35.73 12.70 5.17
N LEU A 43 -35.64 12.70 6.50
CA LEU A 43 -35.15 11.56 7.27
C LEU A 43 -36.25 10.48 7.27
N SER A 44 -35.88 9.22 7.03
CA SER A 44 -36.72 8.06 7.33
C SER A 44 -35.87 7.01 8.02
N SER A 45 -36.04 6.90 9.33
CA SER A 45 -35.43 5.88 10.17
C SER A 45 -36.30 4.62 10.10
N ALA A 46 -35.80 3.55 9.49
CA ALA A 46 -36.42 2.23 9.57
C ALA A 46 -35.98 1.53 10.86
N VAL A 47 -36.94 1.23 11.74
CA VAL A 47 -36.77 0.43 12.95
C VAL A 47 -36.86 -1.04 12.54
N TYR A 48 -35.80 -1.83 12.75
CA TYR A 48 -35.85 -3.29 12.65
C TYR A 48 -36.32 -3.90 13.97
N ALA A 49 -37.46 -4.59 13.95
CA ALA A 49 -37.90 -5.46 15.03
C ALA A 49 -37.27 -6.86 14.87
N ALA A 50 -36.68 -7.38 15.95
CA ALA A 50 -36.12 -8.72 16.02
C ALA A 50 -37.17 -9.69 16.58
N ASP A 51 -37.64 -10.64 15.77
CA ASP A 51 -38.54 -11.71 16.20
C ASP A 51 -37.75 -12.83 16.90
N LYS A 52 -38.13 -13.12 18.15
CA LYS A 52 -37.61 -14.27 18.91
C LYS A 52 -38.58 -15.44 18.77
N ALA A 53 -38.20 -16.48 18.03
CA ALA A 53 -38.90 -17.77 18.09
C ALA A 53 -38.34 -18.63 19.26
N PRO A 54 -39.18 -19.30 20.06
CA PRO A 54 -38.73 -20.16 21.15
C PRO A 54 -38.29 -21.54 20.63
N VAL A 55 -37.14 -22.00 21.13
CA VAL A 55 -36.62 -23.36 20.92
C VAL A 55 -37.39 -24.33 21.80
N ALA A 56 -38.10 -25.28 21.19
CA ALA A 56 -38.68 -26.43 21.89
C ALA A 56 -37.62 -27.52 22.05
N MET A 57 -37.42 -27.99 23.30
CA MET A 57 -36.58 -29.16 23.60
C MET A 57 -37.38 -30.45 23.39
N PRO A 58 -36.87 -31.46 22.68
CA PRO A 58 -37.52 -32.75 22.61
C PRO A 58 -37.25 -33.59 23.86
N THR A 59 -38.33 -34.05 24.46
CA THR A 59 -38.42 -35.01 25.56
C THR A 59 -38.04 -36.42 25.10
N THR A 60 -37.37 -37.13 26.00
CA THR A 60 -36.94 -38.55 26.01
C THR A 60 -37.64 -39.51 25.04
N THR A 61 -36.85 -40.17 24.19
CA THR A 61 -37.28 -41.35 23.40
C THR A 61 -36.49 -42.61 23.83
N ASN A 62 -37.22 -43.70 23.81
CA ASN A 62 -36.98 -45.02 24.38
C ASN A 62 -35.86 -45.81 23.65
N LEU A 63 -35.11 -46.66 24.38
CA LEU A 63 -33.94 -47.42 23.90
C LEU A 63 -34.26 -48.56 22.90
N ASN A 64 -35.52 -48.73 22.49
CA ASN A 64 -35.94 -49.85 21.64
C ASN A 64 -36.23 -49.49 20.17
N ASP A 65 -36.00 -48.25 19.73
CA ASP A 65 -36.19 -47.82 18.33
C ASP A 65 -34.91 -47.95 17.46
N ILE A 66 -33.98 -48.84 17.83
CA ILE A 66 -32.78 -49.12 17.02
C ILE A 66 -33.12 -50.17 15.95
N ALA A 67 -33.89 -49.78 14.94
CA ALA A 67 -34.06 -50.56 13.73
C ALA A 67 -33.95 -49.66 12.50
N ALA A 68 -32.88 -49.89 11.74
CA ALA A 68 -32.55 -49.31 10.43
C ALA A 68 -32.33 -47.78 10.41
N ALA A 69 -31.14 -47.36 10.85
CA ALA A 69 -30.62 -46.04 10.49
C ALA A 69 -30.51 -45.93 8.94
N PRO A 70 -30.98 -44.85 8.31
CA PRO A 70 -30.67 -44.57 6.92
C PRO A 70 -29.15 -44.41 6.81
N LYS A 71 -28.54 -44.89 5.72
CA LYS A 71 -27.14 -44.62 5.43
C LYS A 71 -26.95 -43.10 5.39
N ALA A 72 -26.43 -42.53 6.47
CA ALA A 72 -26.04 -41.13 6.52
C ALA A 72 -25.04 -40.91 5.38
N GLN A 73 -25.45 -40.16 4.37
CA GLN A 73 -24.53 -39.64 3.36
C GLN A 73 -23.51 -38.80 4.10
N ARG A 74 -22.25 -39.25 4.03
CA ARG A 74 -21.10 -38.53 4.54
C ARG A 74 -21.15 -37.12 3.94
N PRO A 75 -21.17 -36.05 4.74
CA PRO A 75 -21.09 -34.71 4.19
C PRO A 75 -19.80 -34.64 3.38
N THR A 76 -19.93 -34.40 2.08
CA THR A 76 -18.79 -34.10 1.21
C THR A 76 -18.25 -32.75 1.66
N VAL A 77 -17.23 -32.78 2.50
CA VAL A 77 -16.45 -31.59 2.83
C VAL A 77 -15.80 -31.14 1.52
N LYS A 78 -16.34 -30.06 0.93
CA LYS A 78 -15.72 -29.38 -0.20
C LYS A 78 -14.46 -28.71 0.35
N ASN A 79 -13.33 -29.39 0.22
CA ASN A 79 -12.03 -28.79 0.50
C ASN A 79 -11.72 -27.81 -0.64
N ASN A 80 -12.25 -26.60 -0.53
CA ASN A 80 -11.89 -25.52 -1.44
C ASN A 80 -10.48 -25.05 -1.05
N ILE A 81 -9.47 -25.46 -1.83
CA ILE A 81 -8.13 -24.89 -1.74
C ILE A 81 -8.16 -23.59 -2.54
N GLU A 82 -7.99 -22.45 -1.86
CA GLU A 82 -7.85 -21.16 -2.51
C GLU A 82 -6.36 -20.86 -2.73
N LEU A 83 -5.93 -20.79 -3.98
CA LEU A 83 -4.61 -20.29 -4.33
C LEU A 83 -4.66 -18.75 -4.36
N VAL A 84 -4.10 -18.12 -3.32
CA VAL A 84 -3.98 -16.65 -3.26
C VAL A 84 -2.56 -16.26 -3.68
N SER A 85 -2.43 -15.57 -4.81
CA SER A 85 -1.15 -14.97 -5.24
C SER A 85 -0.94 -13.64 -4.53
N ARG A 86 0.16 -13.51 -3.78
CA ARG A 86 0.54 -12.27 -3.10
C ARG A 86 1.45 -11.44 -4.01
N PRO A 87 1.30 -10.10 -4.09
CA PRO A 87 2.30 -9.27 -4.74
C PRO A 87 3.66 -9.49 -4.08
N LEU A 88 4.70 -9.77 -4.87
CA LEU A 88 6.05 -10.06 -4.36
C LEU A 88 6.59 -8.96 -3.42
N ILE A 89 6.15 -7.72 -3.65
CA ILE A 89 6.57 -6.53 -2.90
C ILE A 89 5.83 -6.34 -1.57
N ALA A 90 4.82 -7.15 -1.27
CA ALA A 90 4.09 -7.06 -0.01
C ALA A 90 5.03 -7.18 1.20
N GLY A 91 4.66 -6.48 2.28
CA GLY A 91 5.39 -6.41 3.52
C GLY A 91 5.67 -4.99 4.01
N LEU A 92 6.29 -4.90 5.18
CA LEU A 92 6.75 -3.64 5.76
C LEU A 92 8.21 -3.40 5.37
N TRP A 93 8.49 -2.23 4.83
CA TRP A 93 9.80 -1.81 4.37
C TRP A 93 10.22 -0.51 5.06
N ALA A 94 11.50 -0.40 5.39
CA ALA A 94 12.09 0.80 6.00
C ALA A 94 13.11 1.42 5.06
N MET A 95 12.96 2.71 4.79
CA MET A 95 13.89 3.55 4.06
C MET A 95 14.59 4.48 5.04
N THR A 96 15.88 4.27 5.27
CA THR A 96 16.69 5.18 6.09
C THR A 96 17.13 6.35 5.23
N ILE A 97 16.89 7.59 5.68
CA ILE A 97 17.35 8.81 5.02
C ILE A 97 18.53 9.35 5.85
N PRO A 98 19.79 9.07 5.44
CA PRO A 98 20.95 9.30 6.32
C PRO A 98 21.16 10.76 6.71
N GLN A 99 20.83 11.69 5.81
CA GLN A 99 21.10 13.12 6.01
C GLN A 99 20.26 13.74 7.13
N VAL A 100 19.05 13.22 7.36
CA VAL A 100 18.08 13.75 8.32
C VAL A 100 17.84 12.80 9.51
N SER A 101 18.55 11.67 9.58
CA SER A 101 18.37 10.65 10.62
C SER A 101 16.90 10.23 10.84
N CYS A 102 16.14 10.15 9.75
CA CYS A 102 14.74 9.74 9.75
C CYS A 102 14.60 8.39 9.05
N VAL A 103 13.58 7.61 9.43
CA VAL A 103 13.21 6.36 8.77
C VAL A 103 11.78 6.49 8.29
N GLU A 104 11.61 6.35 6.98
CA GLU A 104 10.30 6.29 6.35
C GLU A 104 9.88 4.83 6.17
N TYR A 105 8.63 4.51 6.52
CA TYR A 105 8.11 3.16 6.47
C TYR A 105 7.05 3.03 5.38
N TYR A 106 7.17 1.98 4.56
CA TYR A 106 6.21 1.62 3.54
C TYR A 106 5.61 0.26 3.88
N ASN A 107 4.31 0.19 4.07
CA ASN A 107 3.59 -1.05 4.28
C ASN A 107 2.74 -1.38 3.05
N PHE A 108 3.23 -2.28 2.19
CA PHE A 108 2.50 -2.78 1.03
C PHE A 108 1.68 -4.00 1.43
N ARG A 109 0.36 -3.87 1.44
CA ARG A 109 -0.55 -4.93 1.87
C ARG A 109 -0.98 -5.81 0.71
N GLU A 110 -1.27 -7.07 1.01
CA GLU A 110 -1.67 -8.07 0.00
C GLU A 110 -2.97 -7.73 -0.74
N ASP A 111 -3.84 -6.91 -0.14
CA ASP A 111 -5.09 -6.43 -0.75
C ASP A 111 -4.88 -5.24 -1.71
N GLY A 112 -3.63 -4.90 -2.03
CA GLY A 112 -3.29 -3.81 -2.96
C GLY A 112 -3.39 -2.42 -2.33
N LEU A 113 -3.52 -2.34 -1.00
CA LEU A 113 -3.47 -1.08 -0.26
C LEU A 113 -2.05 -0.81 0.24
N PHE A 114 -1.71 0.44 0.44
CA PHE A 114 -0.47 0.80 1.13
C PHE A 114 -0.72 1.84 2.23
N VAL A 115 0.22 1.88 3.17
CA VAL A 115 0.41 2.98 4.11
C VAL A 115 1.87 3.40 4.08
N VAL A 116 2.13 4.69 3.94
CA VAL A 116 3.46 5.28 4.14
C VAL A 116 3.44 6.07 5.43
N LYS A 117 4.51 5.99 6.21
CA LYS A 117 4.74 6.84 7.37
C LYS A 117 6.11 7.50 7.25
N SER A 118 6.12 8.82 7.12
CA SER A 118 7.33 9.65 7.06
C SER A 118 7.32 10.64 8.22
N ALA A 119 8.13 10.40 9.26
CA ALA A 119 8.04 11.13 10.53
C ALA A 119 6.60 11.13 11.14
N GLU A 120 5.94 12.28 11.19
CA GLU A 120 4.55 12.43 11.66
C GLU A 120 3.53 12.24 10.53
N GLU A 121 3.96 12.38 9.28
CA GLU A 121 3.12 12.23 8.10
C GLU A 121 2.74 10.78 7.87
N TRP A 122 1.47 10.58 7.53
CA TRP A 122 0.96 9.31 7.04
C TRP A 122 0.12 9.52 5.78
N SER A 123 0.37 8.65 4.80
CA SER A 123 -0.35 8.63 3.53
C SER A 123 -0.86 7.23 3.29
N LEU A 124 -2.02 7.12 2.65
CA LEU A 124 -2.61 5.83 2.29
C LEU A 124 -3.16 5.84 0.87
N GLY A 125 -3.22 4.67 0.27
CA GLY A 125 -3.72 4.56 -1.08
C GLY A 125 -3.71 3.14 -1.62
N LYS A 126 -3.71 3.06 -2.95
CA LYS A 126 -3.68 1.80 -3.69
C LYS A 126 -2.38 1.68 -4.46
N TYR A 127 -1.86 0.47 -4.59
CA TYR A 127 -0.69 0.22 -5.42
C TYR A 127 -0.92 -0.93 -6.40
N VAL A 128 -0.16 -0.89 -7.49
CA VAL A 128 -0.03 -1.98 -8.45
C VAL A 128 1.46 -2.26 -8.63
N TYR A 129 1.82 -3.54 -8.58
CA TYR A 129 3.16 -4.01 -8.84
C TYR A 129 3.17 -4.83 -10.13
N GLN A 130 3.81 -4.30 -11.16
CA GLN A 130 3.81 -4.87 -12.51
C GLN A 130 5.18 -5.49 -12.78
N LEU A 131 5.18 -6.78 -13.10
CA LEU A 131 6.36 -7.45 -13.63
C LEU A 131 6.44 -7.19 -15.14
N PRO A 132 7.62 -6.89 -15.70
CA PRO A 132 7.82 -6.95 -17.14
C PRO A 132 7.46 -8.32 -17.71
N ASP A 133 7.21 -8.36 -19.02
CA ASP A 133 7.00 -9.60 -19.75
C ASP A 133 8.24 -10.49 -19.69
N ALA A 134 8.05 -11.80 -19.84
CA ALA A 134 9.09 -12.81 -19.65
C ALA A 134 10.37 -12.53 -20.46
N GLU A 135 10.23 -12.03 -21.68
CA GLU A 135 11.33 -11.67 -22.57
C GLU A 135 12.12 -10.44 -22.10
N ALA A 136 11.46 -9.53 -21.38
CA ALA A 136 12.03 -8.25 -20.91
C ALA A 136 12.54 -8.31 -19.46
N MET A 137 12.21 -9.37 -18.70
CA MET A 137 12.60 -9.54 -17.29
C MET A 137 14.12 -9.40 -17.04
N ALA A 138 14.96 -9.68 -18.04
CA ALA A 138 16.42 -9.58 -17.92
C ALA A 138 16.96 -8.14 -18.01
N THR A 139 16.20 -7.22 -18.61
CA THR A 139 16.65 -5.86 -18.93
C THR A 139 15.77 -4.76 -18.35
N THR A 140 14.55 -5.09 -17.94
CA THR A 140 13.55 -4.16 -17.44
C THR A 140 13.19 -4.52 -16.01
N LEU A 141 13.20 -3.54 -15.10
CA LEU A 141 12.80 -3.71 -13.72
C LEU A 141 11.26 -3.72 -13.57
N PRO A 142 10.73 -4.41 -12.55
CA PRO A 142 9.33 -4.26 -12.13
C PRO A 142 8.95 -2.81 -11.84
N LEU A 143 7.73 -2.42 -12.23
CA LEU A 143 7.18 -1.09 -11.99
C LEU A 143 6.20 -1.12 -10.81
N LEU A 144 6.48 -0.32 -9.79
CA LEU A 144 5.56 0.00 -8.71
C LEU A 144 4.84 1.31 -9.03
N THR A 145 3.51 1.27 -9.10
CA THR A 145 2.67 2.47 -9.20
C THR A 145 1.85 2.60 -7.92
N MET A 146 1.98 3.74 -7.23
CA MET A 146 1.23 4.09 -6.02
C MET A 146 0.31 5.27 -6.33
N ALA A 147 -0.98 5.09 -6.11
CA ALA A 147 -1.98 6.16 -6.20
C ALA A 147 -2.39 6.57 -4.78
N ILE A 148 -1.96 7.74 -4.35
CA ILE A 148 -2.23 8.28 -3.01
C ILE A 148 -3.68 8.75 -2.97
N GLN A 149 -4.45 8.22 -2.03
CA GLN A 149 -5.87 8.55 -1.86
C GLN A 149 -6.08 9.57 -0.73
N TYR A 150 -5.22 9.53 0.28
CA TYR A 150 -5.25 10.43 1.40
C TYR A 150 -3.82 10.69 1.89
N ASP A 151 -3.58 11.94 2.27
CA ASP A 151 -2.40 12.41 2.96
C ASP A 151 -2.80 13.25 4.19
N SER A 152 -2.08 13.07 5.29
CA SER A 152 -2.34 13.80 6.53
C SER A 152 -1.92 15.28 6.51
N ASN A 153 -1.09 15.67 5.54
CA ASN A 153 -0.58 17.02 5.31
C ASN A 153 0.04 17.63 6.58
N VAL A 154 0.96 16.87 7.17
CA VAL A 154 1.82 17.27 8.30
C VAL A 154 3.29 17.05 7.89
N PRO A 155 4.27 17.61 8.63
CA PRO A 155 5.67 17.53 8.21
C PRO A 155 6.20 16.09 8.03
N ASP A 156 6.80 15.84 6.86
CA ASP A 156 7.48 14.58 6.49
C ASP A 156 8.90 14.49 7.09
N CYS A 157 9.64 13.41 6.77
CA CYS A 157 11.04 13.25 7.18
C CYS A 157 11.97 14.39 6.73
N SER A 158 11.61 15.13 5.68
CA SER A 158 12.37 16.28 5.18
C SER A 158 11.94 17.61 5.82
N GLY A 159 10.92 17.59 6.68
CA GLY A 159 10.34 18.76 7.33
C GLY A 159 9.39 19.56 6.43
N ASN A 160 9.06 19.03 5.25
CA ASN A 160 8.14 19.65 4.32
C ASN A 160 6.70 19.24 4.63
N ASN A 161 5.75 20.13 4.35
CA ASN A 161 4.33 19.85 4.47
C ASN A 161 3.68 20.09 3.10
N VAL A 162 3.41 19.02 2.37
CA VAL A 162 2.87 19.05 1.00
C VAL A 162 1.78 17.99 0.88
N ASP A 163 0.55 18.40 0.60
CA ASP A 163 -0.55 17.47 0.36
C ASP A 163 -0.32 16.68 -0.95
N GLN A 164 -0.08 15.38 -0.80
CA GLN A 164 0.12 14.44 -1.92
C GLN A 164 -1.19 13.73 -2.34
N SER A 165 -2.33 14.10 -1.78
CA SER A 165 -3.62 13.47 -2.10
C SER A 165 -3.95 13.57 -3.59
N GLY A 166 -4.23 12.41 -4.22
CA GLY A 166 -4.50 12.31 -5.64
C GLY A 166 -3.26 12.22 -6.53
N GLU A 167 -2.05 12.27 -5.97
CA GLU A 167 -0.82 12.04 -6.70
C GLU A 167 -0.66 10.56 -7.08
N VAL A 168 -0.03 10.33 -8.23
CA VAL A 168 0.41 9.00 -8.68
C VAL A 168 1.92 8.98 -8.75
N GLN A 169 2.54 8.21 -7.86
CA GLN A 169 3.98 8.01 -7.81
C GLN A 169 4.35 6.71 -8.53
N ARG A 170 5.46 6.72 -9.27
CA ARG A 170 5.96 5.57 -10.02
C ARG A 170 7.44 5.37 -9.74
N GLN A 171 7.80 4.14 -9.40
CA GLN A 171 9.17 3.74 -9.12
C GLN A 171 9.46 2.38 -9.73
N TYR A 172 10.62 2.22 -10.35
CA TYR A 172 11.11 0.90 -10.70
C TYR A 172 11.74 0.23 -9.46
N VAL A 173 11.52 -1.06 -9.29
CA VAL A 173 11.97 -1.79 -8.09
C VAL A 173 13.07 -2.76 -8.45
N LYS A 174 14.29 -2.47 -7.99
CA LYS A 174 15.45 -3.35 -8.11
C LYS A 174 15.62 -4.18 -6.85
N TRP A 175 15.48 -5.49 -6.97
CA TRP A 175 15.79 -6.43 -5.89
C TRP A 175 17.31 -6.58 -5.77
N VAL A 176 17.84 -6.40 -4.56
CA VAL A 176 19.24 -6.70 -4.23
C VAL A 176 19.33 -8.12 -3.65
N ASP A 177 18.42 -8.42 -2.73
CA ASP A 177 18.20 -9.75 -2.16
C ASP A 177 16.76 -9.83 -1.60
N SER A 178 16.39 -10.90 -0.88
CA SER A 178 15.03 -11.09 -0.36
C SER A 178 14.58 -10.06 0.68
N ALA A 179 15.51 -9.36 1.31
CA ALA A 179 15.28 -8.37 2.36
C ALA A 179 15.66 -6.94 1.94
N HIS A 180 16.23 -6.73 0.75
CA HIS A 180 16.68 -5.41 0.31
C HIS A 180 16.22 -5.11 -1.12
N ILE A 181 15.59 -3.95 -1.28
CA ILE A 181 15.21 -3.39 -2.58
C ILE A 181 15.79 -1.99 -2.74
N LYS A 182 15.81 -1.51 -3.98
CA LYS A 182 16.03 -0.10 -4.30
C LYS A 182 14.91 0.42 -5.18
N PHE A 183 14.46 1.64 -4.94
CA PHE A 183 13.67 2.39 -5.90
C PHE A 183 14.60 3.08 -6.90
N CYS A 184 14.22 2.97 -8.17
CA CYS A 184 14.97 3.46 -9.30
C CYS A 184 14.08 4.35 -10.18
N ALA A 185 14.67 5.42 -10.71
CA ALA A 185 13.99 6.34 -11.62
C ALA A 185 13.91 5.79 -13.05
N THR A 186 14.81 4.87 -13.42
CA THR A 186 14.91 4.28 -14.76
C THR A 186 14.62 2.79 -14.76
N GLU A 187 14.04 2.32 -15.86
CA GLU A 187 13.64 0.91 -16.01
C GLU A 187 14.81 -0.06 -16.06
N ASP A 188 15.98 0.41 -16.49
CA ASP A 188 17.23 -0.36 -16.57
C ASP A 188 18.00 -0.43 -15.23
N GLY A 189 17.51 0.28 -14.20
CA GLY A 189 18.09 0.26 -12.87
C GLY A 189 19.47 0.93 -12.75
N GLN A 190 19.79 1.88 -13.64
CA GLN A 190 21.02 2.68 -13.58
C GLN A 190 20.95 3.82 -12.56
N GLN A 191 19.75 4.33 -12.28
CA GLN A 191 19.54 5.44 -11.33
C GLN A 191 18.69 4.96 -10.15
N CYS A 192 19.33 4.58 -9.04
CA CYS A 192 18.67 3.97 -7.87
C CYS A 192 19.17 4.61 -6.58
N GLU A 193 18.50 5.69 -6.15
CA GLU A 193 18.96 6.54 -5.05
C GLU A 193 18.40 6.14 -3.68
N LEU A 194 17.31 5.35 -3.64
CA LEU A 194 16.58 5.06 -2.42
C LEU A 194 16.61 3.56 -2.11
N GLY A 195 17.23 3.17 -0.99
CA GLY A 195 17.31 1.79 -0.54
C GLY A 195 16.32 1.49 0.59
N LEU A 196 15.61 0.37 0.48
CA LEU A 196 14.67 -0.08 1.49
C LEU A 196 15.02 -1.48 1.99
N ARG A 197 14.86 -1.69 3.30
CA ARG A 197 15.03 -2.97 3.96
C ARG A 197 13.70 -3.52 4.44
N LYS A 198 13.41 -4.78 4.16
CA LYS A 198 12.24 -5.50 4.66
C LYS A 198 12.33 -5.67 6.18
N ILE A 199 11.25 -5.33 6.86
CA ILE A 199 11.06 -5.45 8.31
C ILE A 199 10.12 -6.62 8.61
N LEU A 200 9.00 -6.70 7.89
CA LEU A 200 8.02 -7.78 8.01
C LEU A 200 7.63 -8.29 6.61
N PRO A 201 7.33 -9.61 6.49
CA PRO A 201 6.69 -10.17 5.31
C PRO A 201 5.33 -9.53 5.00
#